data_AF-A0A259LQ03-F1
#
_entry.id   AF-A0A259LQ03-F1
#
_cell.length_a   1.000
_cell.length_b   1.000
_cell.length_c   1.000
_cell.angle_alpha   90.00
_cell.angle_beta   90.00
_cell.angle_gamma   90.00
#
_symmetry.space_group_name_H-M   'P 1'
#
loop_
_entity.id
_entity.type
_entity.pdbx_description
1 polymer ?
#
loop_
_entity_poly.entity_id
_entity_poly.type
_entity_poly.pdbx_seq_one_letter_code
_entity_poly.pdbx_strand_id
1 'polypeptide(L)' 'MTVSDKELEKAIRSVARLIDRYGDYYWPIFERLETELRVRNDRKKRVNSYLVCNKENADDSDMHSA' A
#
# COMPACT_ATOMS: atom_id res chain seq x y z
N MET A 1 -15.22 2.07 11.00
CA MET A 1 -15.22 1.97 9.52
C MET A 1 -13.84 2.34 9.04
N THR A 2 -13.09 1.42 8.41
CA THR A 2 -11.71 1.66 7.96
C THR A 2 -11.68 1.94 6.47
N VAL A 3 -11.11 3.07 6.06
CA VAL A 3 -10.95 3.43 4.64
C VAL A 3 -10.00 2.44 3.96
N SER A 4 -10.45 1.81 2.88
CA SER A 4 -9.65 0.90 2.06
C SER A 4 -8.68 1.63 1.14
N ASP A 5 -7.64 0.92 0.67
CA ASP A 5 -6.66 1.53 -0.25
C ASP A 5 -7.29 1.89 -1.59
N LYS A 6 -8.31 1.15 -2.04
CA LYS A 6 -9.08 1.48 -3.25
C LYS A 6 -9.84 2.79 -3.12
N GLU A 7 -10.42 3.04 -1.95
CA GLU A 7 -11.10 4.32 -1.65
C GLU A 7 -10.09 5.46 -1.59
N LEU A 8 -8.90 5.21 -1.03
CA LEU A 8 -7.82 6.18 -0.99
C LEU A 8 -7.32 6.54 -2.40
N GLU A 9 -7.09 5.55 -3.25
CA GLU A 9 -6.75 5.78 -4.66
C GLU A 9 -7.84 6.53 -5.44
N LYS A 10 -9.11 6.23 -5.17
CA LYS A 10 -10.24 6.95 -5.76
C LYS A 10 -10.23 8.42 -5.34
N ALA A 11 -9.95 8.70 -4.06
CA ALA A 11 -9.83 10.07 -3.56
C ALA A 11 -8.67 10.82 -4.23
N ILE A 12 -7.49 10.19 -4.36
CA ILE A 12 -6.33 10.77 -5.07
C ILE A 12 -6.72 11.18 -6.50
N ARG A 13 -7.37 10.27 -7.25
CA ARG A 13 -7.84 10.55 -8.62
C ARG A 13 -8.85 11.70 -8.68
N SER A 14 -9.72 11.81 -7.68
CA SER A 14 -10.66 12.93 -7.57
C SER A 14 -9.93 14.25 -7.33
N VAL A 15 -8.96 14.30 -6.43
CA VAL A 15 -8.19 15.51 -6.11
C VAL A 15 -7.32 15.94 -7.28
N ALA A 16 -6.71 15.01 -8.03
CA ALA A 16 -5.96 15.33 -9.24
C ALA A 16 -6.81 16.11 -10.26
N ARG A 17 -8.08 15.73 -10.44
CA ARG A 17 -9.02 16.45 -11.31
C ARG A 17 -9.37 17.85 -10.78
N LEU A 18 -9.32 18.05 -9.46
CA LEU A 18 -9.51 19.37 -8.87
C LEU A 18 -8.28 20.26 -9.10
N ILE A 19 -7.07 19.71 -8.97
CA ILE A 19 -5.82 20.42 -9.28
C ILE A 19 -5.80 20.84 -10.76
N ASP A 20 -6.12 19.91 -11.67
CA ASP A 20 -6.18 20.20 -13.11
C ASP A 20 -7.16 21.34 -13.45
N ARG A 21 -8.26 21.46 -12.70
CA ARG A 21 -9.29 22.47 -12.93
C ARG A 21 -9.05 23.80 -12.22
N TYR A 22 -8.54 23.77 -10.99
CA TYR A 22 -8.51 24.92 -10.07
C TYR A 22 -7.10 25.32 -9.63
N GLY A 23 -6.09 24.62 -10.15
CA GLY A 23 -4.69 24.87 -9.83
C GLY A 23 -4.32 24.47 -8.41
N ASP A 24 -3.34 25.19 -7.87
CA ASP A 24 -2.47 24.64 -6.83
C ASP A 24 -3.08 24.54 -5.43
N TYR A 25 -4.29 25.06 -5.23
CA TYR A 25 -4.96 25.06 -3.93
C TYR A 25 -5.14 23.65 -3.32
N TYR A 26 -5.28 22.63 -4.16
CA TYR A 26 -5.56 21.26 -3.73
C TYR A 26 -4.32 20.38 -3.55
N TRP A 27 -3.12 20.88 -3.86
CA TRP A 27 -1.86 20.11 -3.70
C TRP A 27 -1.65 19.55 -2.29
N PRO A 28 -1.86 20.31 -1.20
CA PRO A 28 -1.60 19.79 0.14
C PRO A 28 -2.45 18.55 0.48
N ILE A 29 -3.65 18.47 -0.08
CA ILE A 29 -4.54 17.31 0.10
C ILE A 29 -4.03 16.14 -0.73
N PHE A 30 -3.65 16.39 -1.98
CA PHE A 30 -3.13 15.38 -2.89
C PHE A 30 -1.89 14.70 -2.32
N GLU A 31 -0.90 15.49 -1.89
CA GLU A 31 0.36 15.00 -1.32
C GLU A 31 0.12 14.13 -0.07
N ARG A 32 -0.82 14.55 0.79
CA ARG A 32 -1.16 13.81 1.99
C ARG A 32 -1.75 12.44 1.66
N LEU A 33 -2.65 12.37 0.69
CA LEU A 33 -3.28 11.11 0.27
C LEU A 33 -2.26 10.18 -0.40
N GLU A 34 -1.37 10.71 -1.24
CA GLU A 34 -0.27 9.94 -1.83
C GLU A 34 0.67 9.38 -0.77
N THR A 35 1.04 10.21 0.20
CA THR A 35 1.91 9.82 1.32
C THR A 35 1.27 8.69 2.13
N GLU A 36 -0.02 8.83 2.46
CA GLU A 36 -0.74 7.80 3.20
C GLU A 36 -0.78 6.46 2.44
N LEU A 37 -1.09 6.49 1.14
CA LEU A 37 -1.13 5.29 0.31
C LEU A 37 0.24 4.62 0.24
N ARG A 38 1.30 5.42 0.08
CA ARG A 38 2.69 4.93 0.07
C ARG A 38 3.06 4.25 1.39
N VAL A 39 2.82 4.91 2.52
CA VAL A 39 3.12 4.35 3.85
C VAL A 39 2.38 3.04 4.10
N ARG A 40 1.11 2.94 3.70
CA ARG A 40 0.33 1.70 3.82
C ARG A 40 0.93 0.57 2.97
N ASN A 41 1.29 0.87 1.72
CA ASN A 41 1.91 -0.10 0.83
C ASN A 41 3.28 -0.55 1.33
N ASP A 42 4.09 0.35 1.85
CA ASP A 42 5.40 0.02 2.41
C ASP A 42 5.28 -0.84 3.66
N ARG A 43 4.29 -0.57 4.52
CA ARG A 43 4.00 -1.42 5.68
C ARG A 43 3.61 -2.83 5.24
N LYS A 44 2.75 -2.96 4.22
CA LYS A 44 2.35 -4.27 3.66
C LYS A 44 3.54 -5.01 3.07
N LYS A 45 4.37 -4.35 2.26
CA LYS A 45 5.59 -4.92 1.67
C LYS A 45 6.53 -5.46 2.75
N ARG A 46 6.80 -4.65 3.79
CA ARG A 46 7.64 -5.04 4.92
C ARG A 46 7.11 -6.26 5.64
N VAL A 47 5.81 -6.30 5.95
CA VAL A 47 5.21 -7.49 6.59
C VAL A 47 5.33 -8.70 5.68
N ASN A 48 5.01 -8.55 4.39
CA ASN A 48 5.06 -9.65 3.44
C ASN A 48 6.48 -10.20 3.23
N SER A 49 7.53 -9.35 3.24
CA SER A 49 8.91 -9.84 3.10
C SER A 49 9.32 -10.77 4.24
N TYR A 50 8.85 -10.51 5.47
CA TYR A 50 9.10 -11.42 6.60
C TYR A 50 8.26 -12.70 6.52
N LEU A 51 7.01 -12.62 6.05
CA LEU A 51 6.16 -13.81 5.90
C LEU A 51 6.61 -14.74 4.77
N VAL A 52 7.11 -14.19 3.65
CA VAL A 52 7.66 -14.99 2.54
C VAL A 52 8.98 -15.65 2.97
N CYS A 53 9.87 -14.92 3.63
CA CYS A 53 11.12 -15.47 4.16
C CYS A 53 10.87 -16.59 5.20
N ASN A 54 9.78 -16.51 5.96
CA ASN A 54 9.41 -17.56 6.92
C ASN A 54 8.78 -18.81 6.27
N LYS A 55 8.37 -18.75 4.99
CA LYS A 55 7.70 -19.85 4.30
C LYS A 55 8.68 -20.80 3.61
N GLU A 56 9.80 -20.28 3.10
CA GLU A 56 10.87 -21.10 2.48
C GLU A 56 11.63 -21.97 3.48
N ASN A 57 11.54 -21.69 4.79
CA ASN A 57 12.17 -22.50 5.83
C ASN A 57 11.31 -23.68 6.32
N ALA A 58 10.09 -23.84 5.81
CA ALA A 58 9.13 -24.86 6.29
C ALA A 58 8.97 -26.07 5.35
N ASP A 59 9.44 -25.98 4.10
CA ASP A 59 9.21 -27.03 3.08
C ASP A 59 10.37 -28.05 2.95
N ASP A 60 11.50 -27.85 3.66
CA ASP A 60 12.67 -28.76 3.61
C ASP A 60 12.68 -29.86 4.69
N SER A 61 11.66 -29.95 5.56
CA SER A 61 11.65 -30.92 6.69
C SER A 61 10.97 -32.27 6.40
N ASP A 62 10.33 -32.46 5.24
CA ASP A 62 9.60 -33.70 4.91
C ASP A 62 10.30 -34.54 3.83
N MET A 63 11.61 -34.72 3.96
CA MET A 63 12.33 -35.84 3.35
C MET A 63 13.35 -36.37 4.34
N HIS A 64 12.96 -37.29 5.22
CA HIS A 64 13.76 -38.44 5.69
C HIS A 64 12.94 -39.27 6.69
N SER A 65 12.35 -40.37 6.21
CA SER A 65 12.10 -41.66 6.91
C SER A 65 11.41 -42.57 5.88
N ALA A 66 12.17 -43.40 5.16
CA ALA A 66 12.62 -44.76 5.53
C ALA A 66 11.48 -45.79 5.44
#